data_AF-A0A7W3QIP2-F1
#
_entry.id   AF-A0A7W3QIP2-F1
#
_cell.length_a   1.000
_cell.length_b   1.000
_cell.length_c   1.000
_cell.angle_alpha   90.00
_cell.angle_beta   90.00
_cell.angle_gamma   90.00
#
_symmetry.space_group_name_H-M   'P 1'
#
loop_
_entity.id
_entity.type
_entity.pdbx_description
1 polymer ?
#
loop_
_entity_poly.entity_id
_entity_poly.type
_entity_poly.pdbx_seq_one_letter_code
_entity_poly.pdbx_strand_id
1 'polypeptide(L)'
;MTGTAIDRDDEERRRDVARRLDRKHPAWTVWYGPRTGRYWAMPARGVASPLLEADRPEALEAAMREVETWYGIGREPLNGAAPTAPRPSVRRAVRL
;
A
#
# COMPACT_ATOMS: atom_id res chain seq x y z
N MET A 1 24.30 11.81 -23.46
CA MET A 1 24.08 12.21 -22.04
C MET A 1 22.64 12.71 -21.94
N THR A 2 21.69 11.82 -21.62
CA THR A 2 20.24 12.15 -21.59
C THR A 2 19.47 11.34 -20.54
N GLY A 3 20.19 10.63 -19.65
CA GLY A 3 19.59 9.64 -18.73
C GLY A 3 18.99 10.22 -17.46
N THR A 4 19.31 11.45 -17.06
CA THR A 4 18.91 12.03 -15.76
C THR A 4 17.60 12.80 -15.77
N ALA A 5 17.21 13.41 -16.90
CA ALA A 5 15.97 14.17 -17.00
C ALA A 5 14.75 13.24 -17.09
N ILE A 6 14.82 12.23 -17.96
CA ILE A 6 13.73 11.26 -18.16
C ILE A 6 13.48 10.45 -16.89
N ASP A 7 14.54 10.03 -16.18
CA ASP A 7 14.42 9.27 -14.93
C ASP A 7 13.72 10.07 -13.81
N ARG A 8 13.99 11.38 -13.74
CA ARG A 8 13.38 12.29 -12.76
C ARG A 8 11.89 12.53 -13.02
N ASP A 9 11.50 12.77 -14.27
CA ASP A 9 10.09 12.92 -14.66
C ASP A 9 9.30 11.64 -14.38
N ASP A 10 9.89 10.48 -14.67
CA ASP A 10 9.32 9.17 -14.37
C ASP A 10 9.17 8.93 -12.86
N GLU A 11 10.18 9.32 -12.06
CA GLU A 11 10.11 9.26 -10.60
C GLU A 11 9.00 10.18 -10.04
N GLU A 12 8.93 11.42 -10.51
CA GLU A 12 7.92 12.39 -10.08
C GLU A 12 6.51 11.87 -10.38
N ARG A 13 6.30 11.34 -11.59
CA ARG A 13 5.05 10.69 -11.98
C ARG A 13 4.69 9.54 -11.05
N ARG A 14 5.65 8.70 -10.63
CA ARG A 14 5.41 7.60 -9.67
C ARG A 14 5.07 8.12 -8.27
N ARG A 15 5.70 9.22 -7.82
CA ARG A 15 5.36 9.89 -6.56
C ARG A 15 3.95 10.46 -6.58
N ASP A 16 3.52 11.06 -7.68
CA ASP A 16 2.15 11.57 -7.81
C ASP A 16 1.09 10.48 -7.82
N VAL A 17 1.38 9.34 -8.43
CA VAL A 17 0.52 8.15 -8.32
C VAL A 17 0.38 7.72 -6.86
N ALA A 18 1.47 7.65 -6.10
CA ALA A 18 1.41 7.31 -4.68
C ALA A 18 0.58 8.31 -3.87
N ARG A 19 0.75 9.63 -4.09
CA ARG A 19 -0.08 10.68 -3.45
C ARG A 19 -1.55 10.58 -3.82
N ARG A 20 -1.87 10.12 -5.02
CA ARG A 20 -3.26 9.90 -5.44
C ARG A 20 -3.87 8.70 -4.71
N LEU A 21 -3.09 7.62 -4.53
CA LEU A 21 -3.52 6.47 -3.73
C LEU A 21 -3.71 6.83 -2.26
N ASP A 22 -2.78 7.58 -1.67
CA ASP A 22 -2.86 8.09 -0.30
C ASP A 22 -4.18 8.84 -0.04
N ARG A 23 -4.53 9.80 -0.93
CA ARG A 23 -5.79 10.54 -0.84
C ARG A 23 -7.04 9.69 -1.06
N LYS A 24 -6.94 8.60 -1.84
CA LYS A 24 -8.07 7.71 -2.13
C LYS A 24 -8.35 6.76 -0.96
N HIS A 25 -7.34 6.47 -0.14
CA HIS A 25 -7.36 5.45 0.89
C HIS A 25 -6.97 6.06 2.26
N PRO A 26 -7.88 6.80 2.93
CA PRO A 26 -7.54 7.55 4.15
C PRO A 26 -7.18 6.67 5.36
N ALA A 27 -7.47 5.37 5.31
CA ALA A 27 -7.02 4.39 6.30
C ALA A 27 -5.53 4.02 6.16
N TRP A 28 -4.88 4.52 5.10
CA TRP A 28 -3.52 4.19 4.72
C TRP A 28 -2.66 5.44 4.55
N THR A 29 -1.37 5.26 4.78
CA THR A 29 -0.30 6.17 4.37
C THR A 29 0.45 5.51 3.24
N VAL A 30 0.53 6.17 2.09
CA VAL A 30 1.05 5.60 0.84
C VAL A 30 2.19 6.44 0.28
N TRP A 31 3.28 5.78 -0.13
CA TRP A 31 4.43 6.48 -0.73
C TRP A 31 5.14 5.65 -1.78
N TYR A 32 5.90 6.33 -2.66
CA TYR A 32 6.80 5.70 -3.61
C TYR A 32 8.25 5.79 -3.12
N GLY A 33 8.94 4.65 -3.05
CA GLY A 33 10.35 4.55 -2.68
C GLY A 33 11.22 4.56 -3.93
N PRO A 34 11.86 5.68 -4.29
CA PRO A 34 12.65 5.79 -5.54
C PRO A 34 13.82 4.82 -5.59
N ARG A 35 14.49 4.61 -4.44
CA ARG A 35 15.62 3.68 -4.34
C ARG A 35 15.23 2.22 -4.53
N THR A 36 14.01 1.84 -4.17
CA THR A 36 13.52 0.46 -4.30
C THR A 36 12.69 0.26 -5.57
N GLY A 37 12.29 1.34 -6.23
CA GLY A 37 11.39 1.29 -7.38
C GLY A 37 9.96 0.82 -7.04
N ARG A 38 9.55 0.88 -5.76
CA ARG A 38 8.33 0.23 -5.25
C ARG A 38 7.41 1.22 -4.56
N TYR A 39 6.12 0.91 -4.62
CA TYR A 39 5.08 1.55 -3.83
C TYR A 39 4.93 0.84 -2.49
N TRP A 40 4.67 1.62 -1.46
CA TRP A 40 4.55 1.17 -0.08
C TRP A 40 3.27 1.69 0.54
N ALA A 41 2.67 0.90 1.42
CA ALA A 41 1.48 1.30 2.16
C ALA A 41 1.51 0.82 3.60
N MET A 42 1.30 1.75 4.51
CA MET A 42 1.21 1.49 5.94
C MET A 42 -0.18 1.88 6.45
N PRO A 43 -0.82 1.11 7.34
CA PRO A 43 -2.08 1.52 7.96
C PRO A 43 -1.87 2.78 8.82
N ALA A 44 -2.76 3.75 8.72
CA ALA A 44 -2.60 5.05 9.39
C ALA A 44 -2.77 4.99 10.92
N ARG A 45 -3.58 4.04 11.46
CA ARG A 45 -3.80 3.91 12.92
C ARG A 45 -4.14 2.48 13.36
N GLY A 46 -3.53 2.05 14.47
CA GLY A 46 -4.09 1.07 15.42
C GLY A 46 -4.25 -0.38 14.94
N VAL A 47 -4.05 -0.67 13.66
CA VAL A 47 -4.14 -2.03 13.14
C VAL A 47 -2.75 -2.61 13.01
N ALA A 48 -2.52 -3.75 13.68
CA ALA A 48 -1.33 -4.58 13.50
C ALA A 48 -1.37 -5.28 12.13
N SER A 49 -1.38 -4.49 11.06
CA SER A 49 -1.34 -4.98 9.68
C SER A 49 0.08 -4.82 9.12
N PRO A 50 0.54 -5.78 8.30
CA PRO A 50 1.86 -5.71 7.69
C PRO A 50 1.99 -4.49 6.76
N LEU A 51 3.19 -3.92 6.74
CA LEU A 51 3.62 -2.98 5.70
C LEU A 51 3.51 -3.66 4.34
N LEU A 52 2.71 -3.08 3.44
CA LEU A 52 2.52 -3.59 2.10
C LEU A 52 3.53 -2.96 1.15
N GLU A 53 4.04 -3.76 0.21
CA GLU A 53 4.87 -3.29 -0.89
C GLU A 53 4.42 -3.90 -2.22
N ALA A 54 4.51 -3.13 -3.30
CA ALA A 54 4.29 -3.63 -4.65
C ALA A 54 5.07 -2.82 -5.69
N ASP A 55 5.43 -3.47 -6.78
CA ASP A 55 6.04 -2.86 -7.97
C ASP A 55 5.05 -1.99 -8.78
N ARG A 56 3.75 -2.33 -8.71
CA ARG A 56 2.68 -1.60 -9.43
C ARG A 56 1.65 -0.99 -8.48
N PRO A 57 1.13 0.20 -8.81
CA PRO A 57 0.15 0.89 -7.97
C PRO A 57 -1.18 0.12 -7.87
N GLU A 58 -1.61 -0.57 -8.92
CA GLU A 58 -2.85 -1.36 -8.92
C GLU A 58 -2.73 -2.59 -8.02
N ALA A 59 -1.54 -3.21 -7.99
CA ALA A 59 -1.26 -4.34 -7.11
C ALA A 59 -1.23 -3.89 -5.64
N LEU A 60 -0.68 -2.70 -5.37
CA LEU A 60 -0.71 -2.11 -4.03
C LEU A 60 -2.14 -1.81 -3.57
N GLU A 61 -2.96 -1.20 -4.45
CA GLU A 61 -4.36 -0.90 -4.13
C GLU A 61 -5.18 -2.17 -3.88
N ALA A 62 -4.97 -3.24 -4.66
CA ALA A 62 -5.64 -4.52 -4.44
C ALA A 62 -5.28 -5.11 -3.06
N ALA A 63 -4.00 -5.05 -2.68
CA ALA A 63 -3.53 -5.51 -1.38
C ALA A 63 -4.11 -4.70 -0.21
N MET A 64 -4.23 -3.37 -0.34
CA MET A 64 -4.89 -2.52 0.67
C MET A 64 -6.34 -2.96 0.89
N ARG A 65 -7.11 -3.15 -0.19
CA ARG A 65 -8.52 -3.57 -0.12
C ARG A 65 -8.69 -4.96 0.50
N GLU A 66 -7.76 -5.87 0.22
CA GLU A 66 -7.74 -7.20 0.84
C GLU A 66 -7.55 -7.10 2.35
N VAL A 67 -6.61 -6.26 2.82
CA VAL A 67 -6.41 -6.00 4.25
C VAL A 67 -7.62 -5.33 4.87
N GLU A 68 -8.23 -4.34 4.22
CA GLU A 68 -9.47 -3.70 4.72
C GLU A 68 -10.59 -4.72 4.91
N THR A 69 -10.75 -5.63 3.95
CA THR A 69 -11.72 -6.73 4.02
C THR A 69 -11.39 -7.69 5.16
N TRP A 70 -10.11 -8.01 5.36
CA TRP A 70 -9.64 -8.95 6.36
C TRP A 70 -9.78 -8.43 7.80
N TYR A 71 -9.40 -7.16 8.04
CA TYR A 71 -9.37 -6.55 9.36
C TYR A 71 -10.62 -5.72 9.67
N GLY A 72 -11.57 -5.61 8.73
CA GLY A 72 -12.80 -4.83 8.90
C GLY A 72 -12.55 -3.32 9.03
N ILE A 73 -11.42 -2.82 8.53
CA ILE A 73 -11.09 -1.39 8.61
C ILE A 73 -12.13 -0.60 7.78
N GLY A 74 -13.00 0.15 8.45
CA GLY A 74 -14.07 0.94 7.82
C GLY A 74 -15.48 0.32 7.85
N ARG A 75 -15.67 -0.85 8.45
CA ARG A 75 -17.01 -1.38 8.80
C ARG A 75 -17.17 -1.36 10.32
N GLU A 76 -18.33 -0.88 10.81
CA GLU A 76 -18.75 -1.20 12.17
C GLU A 76 -18.65 -2.73 12.40
N PRO A 77 -18.22 -3.19 13.58
CA PRO A 77 -17.97 -4.60 13.83
C PRO A 77 -19.29 -5.37 13.78
N LEU A 78 -19.56 -6.04 12.66
CA LEU A 78 -20.59 -7.06 12.58
C LEU A 78 -20.08 -8.30 13.29
N ASN A 79 -20.42 -8.43 14.58
CA ASN A 79 -20.42 -9.68 15.35
C ASN A 79 -19.19 -10.60 15.12
N GLY A 80 -18.07 -10.27 15.77
CA GLY A 80 -17.11 -11.25 16.31
C GLY A 80 -16.47 -12.31 15.39
N ALA A 81 -16.71 -12.29 14.08
CA ALA A 81 -16.21 -13.29 13.15
C ALA A 81 -15.06 -12.69 12.33
N ALA A 82 -13.84 -13.13 12.63
CA ALA A 82 -12.72 -12.94 11.71
C ALA A 82 -13.06 -13.61 10.36
N PRO A 83 -12.81 -12.96 9.21
CA PRO A 83 -13.08 -13.57 7.91
C PRO A 83 -12.27 -14.86 7.72
N THR A 84 -12.88 -15.87 7.10
CA THR A 84 -12.32 -17.23 6.94
C THR A 84 -11.42 -17.39 5.70
N ALA A 85 -11.15 -16.30 4.97
CA ALA A 85 -10.26 -16.33 3.80
C ALA A 85 -8.79 -16.65 4.20
N PRO A 86 -7.92 -17.09 3.30
CA PRO A 86 -6.49 -17.15 3.59
C PRO A 86 -5.94 -15.73 3.81
N ARG A 87 -5.00 -15.57 4.76
CA ARG A 87 -4.30 -14.30 4.99
C ARG A 87 -3.69 -13.79 3.68
N PRO A 88 -3.71 -12.47 3.41
CA PRO A 88 -3.10 -11.89 2.23
C PRO A 88 -1.66 -12.36 2.08
N SER A 89 -1.31 -12.88 0.89
CA SER A 89 0.02 -13.41 0.55
C SER A 89 1.04 -12.30 0.27
N VAL A 90 0.76 -11.08 0.70
CA VAL A 90 1.61 -9.91 0.48
C VAL A 90 2.87 -10.06 1.33
N ARG A 91 4.01 -10.09 0.65
CA ARG A 91 5.30 -10.40 1.27
C ARG A 91 5.60 -9.37 2.37
N ARG A 92 5.84 -9.91 3.57
CA ARG A 92 6.32 -9.23 4.77
C ARG A 92 7.69 -8.61 4.48
N ALA A 93 7.78 -7.29 4.41
CA ALA A 93 9.04 -6.59 4.55
C ALA A 93 9.29 -6.30 6.05
N VAL A 94 9.86 -7.27 6.76
CA VAL A 94 10.55 -6.98 8.03
C VAL A 94 12.02 -6.82 7.71
N ARG A 95 12.56 -5.63 7.96
CA ARG A 95 14.00 -5.43 7.97
C ARG A 95 14.45 -5.45 9.44
N LEU A 96 15.19 -6.50 9.79
CA LEU A 96 16.09 -6.51 10.97
C LEU A 96 17.19 -5.47 10.77
#